data_AF-A0A6A5UEB7-F1
#
_entry.id   AF-A0A6A5UEB7-F1
#
_cell.length_a   1.000
_cell.length_b   1.000
_cell.length_c   1.000
_cell.angle_alpha   90.00
_cell.angle_beta   90.00
_cell.angle_gamma   90.00
#
_symmetry.space_group_name_H-M   'P 1'
#
loop_
_entity.id
_entity.type
_entity.pdbx_description
1 polymer ?
#
loop_
_entity_poly.entity_id
_entity_poly.type
_entity_poly.pdbx_seq_one_letter_code
_entity_poly.pdbx_strand_id
1 'polypeptide(L)'
;MEQLKGSSVFKARVLSNSSNRAEWAMVKSAATEDEQMCLKREHYNYGIDQIASSPYIRALHDTVPPIENPNGPLCLVFEWMDHDLRSVPADKFRGDPRLPRIVSRAVLSALQIFKTINAVHSDVSVNNIFVSDIDGHSPIAKLGDLGNLVTDGFAKQRLQSLPCRAPEVWQGLGCRHSSDIWSLGVTLVHRLSPRLLFGPSDKIIEGFTEAWCIAKIIRLVGPLQPTDDQSYKEEFELAEQLAVMDNPHDGTMLINRGTWREELQRLTNPPVSPELLDFIETLLVIDHNKRPTASEALSHPYLRSSK
;
A
#
# COMPACT_ATOMS: atom_id res chain seq x y z
N MET A 1 20.31 -15.80 11.71
CA MET A 1 19.18 -15.00 11.21
C MET A 1 19.56 -13.54 11.38
N GLU A 2 19.09 -12.67 10.51
CA GLU A 2 19.30 -11.22 10.58
C GLU A 2 17.94 -10.53 10.77
N GLN A 3 17.84 -9.54 11.65
CA GLN A 3 16.59 -8.84 11.94
C GLN A 3 16.31 -7.77 10.86
N LEU A 4 15.08 -7.73 10.34
CA LEU A 4 14.72 -6.83 9.23
C LEU A 4 13.77 -5.70 9.64
N LYS A 5 12.73 -6.00 10.43
CA LYS A 5 11.68 -5.04 10.82
C LYS A 5 11.09 -5.40 12.17
N GLY A 6 11.19 -4.48 13.13
CA GLY A 6 10.77 -4.76 14.50
C GLY A 6 11.47 -6.00 15.07
N SER A 7 11.01 -6.52 16.21
CA SER A 7 11.55 -7.73 16.84
C SER A 7 10.99 -9.05 16.29
N SER A 8 10.19 -9.00 15.22
CA SER A 8 9.36 -10.14 14.77
C SER A 8 9.58 -10.57 13.33
N VAL A 9 10.44 -9.89 12.55
CA VAL A 9 10.70 -10.24 11.14
C VAL A 9 12.19 -10.44 10.90
N PHE A 10 12.55 -11.61 10.36
CA PHE A 10 13.92 -12.06 10.21
C PHE A 10 14.23 -12.58 8.81
N LYS A 11 15.45 -12.36 8.34
CA LYS A 11 16.06 -13.07 7.20
C LYS A 11 16.72 -14.34 7.70
N ALA A 12 16.38 -15.47 7.09
CA ALA A 12 16.93 -16.78 7.41
C ALA A 12 17.54 -17.43 6.17
N ARG A 13 18.66 -18.12 6.36
CA ARG A 13 19.26 -18.95 5.31
C ARG A 13 18.62 -20.33 5.35
N VAL A 14 18.15 -20.82 4.20
CA VAL A 14 17.65 -22.18 4.06
C VAL A 14 18.83 -23.14 4.01
N LEU A 15 18.81 -24.16 4.87
CA LEU A 15 19.84 -25.19 4.91
C LEU A 15 19.37 -26.37 4.06
N SER A 16 19.72 -26.40 2.78
CA SER A 16 19.52 -27.57 1.91
C SER A 16 20.83 -28.37 1.82
N ASN A 17 20.73 -29.70 1.80
CA ASN A 17 21.89 -30.59 1.63
C ASN A 17 22.33 -30.74 0.16
N SER A 18 21.66 -30.07 -0.79
CA SER A 18 21.72 -30.42 -2.21
C SER A 18 21.95 -29.25 -3.18
N SER A 19 21.99 -27.98 -2.73
CA SER A 19 22.33 -26.84 -3.61
C SER A 19 23.50 -26.01 -3.07
N ASN A 20 24.48 -25.71 -3.93
CA ASN A 20 25.63 -24.84 -3.62
C ASN A 20 25.27 -23.33 -3.61
N ARG A 21 23.98 -22.97 -3.77
CA ARG A 21 23.52 -21.58 -3.77
C ARG A 21 22.75 -21.32 -2.49
N ALA A 22 23.17 -20.32 -1.72
CA ALA A 22 22.44 -19.92 -0.53
C ALA A 22 21.03 -19.45 -0.90
N GLU A 23 20.02 -20.21 -0.50
CA GLU A 23 18.61 -19.82 -0.56
C GLU A 23 18.23 -19.07 0.72
N TRP A 24 17.42 -18.03 0.58
CA TRP A 24 16.98 -17.18 1.68
C TRP A 24 15.46 -17.27 1.83
N ALA A 25 15.00 -17.09 3.06
CA ALA A 25 13.60 -16.98 3.42
C ALA A 25 13.39 -15.81 4.40
N MET A 26 12.17 -15.32 4.47
CA MET A 26 11.74 -14.39 5.51
C MET A 26 10.91 -15.14 6.56
N VAL A 27 11.26 -14.99 7.83
CA VAL A 27 10.55 -15.61 8.95
C VAL A 27 9.85 -14.52 9.73
N LYS A 28 8.53 -14.64 9.87
CA LYS A 28 7.68 -13.77 10.69
C LYS A 28 7.28 -14.54 11.94
N SER A 29 7.62 -14.00 13.11
CA SER A 29 7.22 -14.50 14.42
C SER A 29 6.27 -13.51 15.11
N ALA A 30 5.84 -13.84 16.32
CA ALA A 30 5.01 -12.97 17.14
C ALA A 30 5.52 -13.00 18.59
N ALA A 31 5.64 -11.83 19.21
CA ALA A 31 6.05 -11.65 20.60
C ALA A 31 4.85 -11.39 21.53
N THR A 32 3.78 -10.78 21.01
CA THR A 32 2.57 -10.45 21.80
C THR A 32 1.36 -11.29 21.38
N GLU A 33 0.34 -11.37 22.23
CA GLU A 33 -0.91 -12.08 21.92
C GLU A 33 -1.61 -11.48 20.67
N ASP A 34 -1.60 -10.15 20.54
CA ASP A 34 -2.17 -9.47 19.37
C ASP A 34 -1.42 -9.81 18.07
N GLU A 35 -0.08 -9.85 18.13
CA GLU A 35 0.74 -10.29 16.99
C GLU A 35 0.46 -11.75 16.65
N GLN A 36 0.27 -12.62 17.65
CA GLN A 36 -0.07 -14.03 17.43
C GLN A 36 -1.44 -14.19 16.76
N MET A 37 -2.44 -13.39 17.16
CA MET A 37 -3.74 -13.38 16.48
C MET A 37 -3.60 -12.94 15.03
N CYS A 38 -2.85 -11.87 14.75
CA CYS A 38 -2.59 -11.43 13.38
C CYS A 38 -1.89 -12.51 12.55
N LEU A 39 -0.88 -13.18 13.12
CA LEU A 39 -0.12 -14.25 12.46
C LEU A 39 -1.00 -15.47 12.15
N LYS A 40 -1.91 -15.84 13.06
CA LYS A 40 -2.90 -16.92 12.82
C LYS A 40 -3.87 -16.57 11.70
N ARG A 41 -4.38 -15.34 11.66
CA ARG A 41 -5.24 -14.87 10.56
C ARG A 41 -4.50 -14.90 9.23
N GLU A 42 -3.26 -14.42 9.22
CA GLU A 42 -2.42 -14.43 8.04
C GLU A 42 -2.19 -15.85 7.52
N HIS A 43 -1.82 -16.78 8.40
CA HIS A 43 -1.68 -18.21 8.07
C HIS A 43 -2.95 -18.78 7.42
N TYR A 44 -4.12 -18.52 8.01
CA TYR A 44 -5.40 -18.98 7.46
C TYR A 44 -5.65 -18.44 6.05
N ASN A 45 -5.35 -17.16 5.81
CA ASN A 45 -5.53 -16.54 4.50
C ASN A 45 -4.61 -17.16 3.43
N TYR A 46 -3.38 -17.53 3.80
CA TYR A 46 -2.48 -18.26 2.90
C TYR A 46 -2.90 -19.71 2.63
N GLY A 47 -3.81 -20.28 3.42
CA GLY A 47 -4.42 -21.58 3.15
C GLY A 47 -5.51 -21.57 2.07
N ILE A 48 -5.88 -20.39 1.54
CA ILE A 48 -6.85 -20.25 0.45
C ILE A 48 -6.16 -20.57 -0.88
N ASP A 49 -6.67 -21.55 -1.64
CA ASP A 49 -6.04 -22.05 -2.87
C ASP A 49 -5.71 -20.96 -3.90
N GLN A 50 -6.62 -20.00 -4.11
CA GLN A 50 -6.42 -18.89 -5.04
C GLN A 50 -5.30 -17.94 -4.59
N ILE A 51 -5.08 -17.81 -3.28
CA ILE A 51 -3.99 -17.02 -2.70
C ILE A 51 -2.68 -17.79 -2.82
N ALA A 52 -2.66 -19.05 -2.38
CA ALA A 52 -1.47 -19.90 -2.35
C ALA A 52 -0.86 -20.14 -3.74
N SER A 53 -1.71 -20.24 -4.78
CA SER A 53 -1.28 -20.49 -6.16
C SER A 53 -0.91 -19.22 -6.95
N SER A 54 -1.08 -18.03 -6.36
CA SER A 54 -0.88 -16.77 -7.08
C SER A 54 0.59 -16.40 -7.22
N PRO A 55 1.10 -16.10 -8.43
CA PRO A 55 2.45 -15.59 -8.60
C PRO A 55 2.59 -14.12 -8.18
N TYR A 56 1.48 -13.43 -7.88
CA TYR A 56 1.45 -12.01 -7.54
C TYR A 56 1.26 -11.75 -6.05
N ILE A 57 1.07 -12.80 -5.26
CA ILE A 57 1.02 -12.75 -3.80
C ILE A 57 2.28 -13.44 -3.28
N ARG A 58 2.91 -12.86 -2.25
CA ARG A 58 4.14 -13.41 -1.66
C ARG A 58 3.87 -14.78 -1.03
N ALA A 59 4.53 -15.81 -1.52
CA ALA A 59 4.31 -17.19 -1.11
C ALA A 59 4.72 -17.45 0.34
N LEU A 60 3.83 -18.10 1.07
CA LEU A 60 4.14 -18.82 2.30
C LEU A 60 4.71 -20.20 1.91
N HIS A 61 5.94 -20.49 2.31
CA HIS A 61 6.63 -21.75 2.01
C HIS A 61 6.47 -22.79 3.12
N ASP A 62 6.50 -22.34 4.38
CA ASP A 62 6.47 -23.25 5.52
C ASP A 62 5.95 -22.55 6.78
N THR A 63 5.66 -23.34 7.80
CA THR A 63 5.40 -22.89 9.17
C THR A 63 6.33 -23.62 10.12
N VAL A 64 7.06 -22.87 10.94
CA VAL A 64 8.01 -23.47 11.90
C VAL A 64 7.59 -23.14 13.32
N PRO A 65 7.63 -24.10 14.26
CA PRO A 65 7.46 -23.76 15.67
C PRO A 65 8.59 -22.82 16.12
N PRO A 66 8.34 -21.91 17.08
CA PRO A 66 9.39 -21.06 17.64
C PRO A 66 10.53 -21.92 18.22
N ILE A 67 11.78 -21.52 17.96
CA ILE A 67 12.97 -22.26 18.43
C ILE A 67 12.98 -22.35 19.97
N GLU A 68 12.60 -21.26 20.65
CA GLU A 68 12.64 -21.16 22.10
C GLU A 68 11.44 -21.84 22.79
N ASN A 69 10.35 -22.07 22.05
CA ASN A 69 9.15 -22.71 22.58
C ASN A 69 8.49 -23.56 21.49
N PRO A 70 8.80 -24.87 21.43
CA PRO A 70 8.23 -25.79 20.44
C PRO A 70 6.70 -25.92 20.49
N ASN A 71 6.09 -25.59 21.63
CA ASN A 71 4.63 -25.54 21.81
C ASN A 71 4.06 -24.13 21.59
N GLY A 72 4.90 -23.18 21.19
CA GLY A 72 4.56 -21.79 20.94
C GLY A 72 3.87 -21.57 19.59
N PRO A 73 3.36 -20.34 19.36
CA PRO A 73 2.67 -19.97 18.12
C PRO A 73 3.60 -20.12 16.90
N LEU A 74 3.14 -20.82 15.86
CA LEU A 74 3.91 -21.05 14.62
C LEU A 74 4.43 -19.73 14.03
N CYS A 75 5.71 -19.70 13.68
CA CYS A 75 6.28 -18.68 12.80
C CYS A 75 5.94 -19.00 11.36
N LEU A 76 5.76 -17.96 10.54
CA LEU A 76 5.48 -18.09 9.12
C LEU A 76 6.75 -17.89 8.31
N VAL A 77 7.05 -18.80 7.39
CA VAL A 77 8.24 -18.77 6.55
C VAL A 77 7.80 -18.44 5.12
N PHE A 78 8.14 -17.24 4.67
CA PHE A 78 7.83 -16.73 3.35
C PHE A 78 9.02 -16.81 2.40
N GLU A 79 8.72 -16.82 1.11
CA GLU A 79 9.73 -16.59 0.07
C GLU A 79 10.51 -15.29 0.35
N TRP A 80 11.80 -15.29 0.01
CA TRP A 80 12.62 -14.09 0.09
C TRP A 80 12.31 -13.14 -1.07
N MET A 81 12.16 -11.85 -0.75
CA MET A 81 12.09 -10.77 -1.72
C MET A 81 13.15 -9.72 -1.31
N ASP A 82 13.91 -9.20 -2.27
CA ASP A 82 15.11 -8.40 -1.99
C ASP A 82 14.79 -7.06 -1.32
N HIS A 83 13.62 -6.50 -1.64
CA HIS A 83 13.18 -5.19 -1.20
C HIS A 83 11.69 -5.20 -0.83
N ASP A 84 11.31 -4.43 0.18
CA ASP A 84 9.99 -3.79 0.17
C ASP A 84 10.03 -2.54 -0.73
N LEU A 85 8.87 -2.12 -1.22
CA LEU A 85 8.77 -1.00 -2.15
C LEU A 85 9.19 0.34 -1.52
N ARG A 86 9.10 0.45 -0.18
CA ARG A 86 9.57 1.62 0.57
C ARG A 86 11.08 1.79 0.43
N SER A 87 11.84 0.70 0.44
CA SER A 87 13.30 0.71 0.33
C SER A 87 13.83 1.06 -1.08
N VAL A 88 12.97 1.00 -2.10
CA VAL A 88 13.33 1.38 -3.47
C VAL A 88 13.45 2.91 -3.58
N PRO A 89 14.60 3.45 -4.04
CA PRO A 89 14.76 4.88 -4.26
C PRO A 89 13.75 5.43 -5.28
N ALA A 90 13.22 6.62 -5.02
CA ALA A 90 12.15 7.21 -5.85
C ALA A 90 12.62 7.54 -7.27
N ASP A 91 13.87 8.00 -7.42
CA ASP A 91 14.51 8.24 -8.72
C ASP A 91 14.69 6.96 -9.53
N LYS A 92 15.06 5.84 -8.87
CA LYS A 92 15.11 4.52 -9.50
C LYS A 92 13.73 4.03 -9.93
N PHE A 93 12.74 4.09 -9.03
CA PHE A 93 11.37 3.67 -9.33
C PHE A 93 10.75 4.47 -10.47
N ARG A 94 11.02 5.78 -10.52
CA ARG A 94 10.56 6.67 -11.59
C ARG A 94 11.36 6.51 -12.88
N GLY A 95 12.66 6.23 -12.78
CA GLY A 95 13.58 6.14 -13.92
C GLY A 95 13.51 4.83 -14.69
N ASP A 96 13.07 3.75 -14.04
CA ASP A 96 12.85 2.46 -14.69
C ASP A 96 11.34 2.22 -14.92
N PRO A 97 10.83 2.38 -16.15
CA PRO A 97 9.40 2.22 -16.45
C PRO A 97 8.87 0.80 -16.20
N ARG A 98 9.76 -0.20 -16.07
CA ARG A 98 9.36 -1.57 -15.71
C ARG A 98 8.82 -1.60 -14.28
N LEU A 99 9.41 -0.87 -13.34
CA LEU A 99 9.10 -0.98 -11.91
C LEU A 99 7.66 -0.54 -11.57
N PRO A 100 7.17 0.66 -11.97
CA PRO A 100 5.77 1.03 -11.73
C PRO A 100 4.80 0.07 -12.42
N ARG A 101 5.16 -0.44 -13.60
CA ARG A 101 4.31 -1.36 -14.36
C ARG A 101 4.18 -2.72 -13.66
N ILE A 102 5.28 -3.37 -13.28
CA ILE A 102 5.22 -4.67 -12.60
C ILE A 102 4.52 -4.58 -11.25
N VAL A 103 4.75 -3.49 -10.50
CA VAL A 103 4.09 -3.25 -9.21
C VAL A 103 2.58 -3.10 -9.42
N SER A 104 2.18 -2.28 -10.39
CA SER A 104 0.75 -2.09 -10.72
C SER A 104 0.10 -3.41 -11.13
N ARG A 105 0.74 -4.20 -12.01
CA ARG A 105 0.20 -5.51 -12.43
C ARG A 105 0.10 -6.48 -11.27
N ALA A 106 1.14 -6.58 -10.45
CA ALA A 106 1.15 -7.51 -9.32
C ALA A 106 0.05 -7.18 -8.31
N VAL A 107 -0.03 -5.92 -7.89
CA VAL A 107 -1.05 -5.49 -6.92
C VAL A 107 -2.45 -5.68 -7.51
N LEU A 108 -2.73 -5.21 -8.72
CA LEU A 108 -4.06 -5.37 -9.30
C LEU A 108 -4.44 -6.85 -9.52
N SER A 109 -3.49 -7.71 -9.88
CA SER A 109 -3.76 -9.15 -10.03
C SER A 109 -4.06 -9.81 -8.68
N ALA A 110 -3.36 -9.42 -7.60
CA ALA A 110 -3.70 -9.86 -6.25
C ALA A 110 -5.07 -9.34 -5.80
N LEU A 111 -5.39 -8.07 -6.06
CA LEU A 111 -6.69 -7.48 -5.74
C LEU A 111 -7.85 -8.12 -6.53
N GLN A 112 -7.60 -8.57 -7.77
CA GLN A 112 -8.56 -9.33 -8.55
C GLN A 112 -8.91 -10.65 -7.83
N ILE A 113 -7.91 -11.36 -7.30
CA ILE A 113 -8.12 -12.58 -6.50
C ILE A 113 -8.92 -12.26 -5.24
N PHE A 114 -8.54 -11.22 -4.49
CA PHE A 114 -9.26 -10.86 -3.26
C PHE A 114 -10.73 -10.53 -3.52
N LYS A 115 -11.06 -9.89 -4.64
CA LYS A 115 -12.44 -9.69 -5.07
C LYS A 115 -13.22 -11.01 -5.23
N THR A 116 -12.60 -12.05 -5.78
CA THR A 116 -13.28 -13.37 -5.97
C THR A 116 -13.60 -14.09 -4.65
N ILE A 117 -12.84 -13.81 -3.59
CA ILE A 117 -13.04 -14.38 -2.26
C ILE A 117 -13.69 -13.37 -1.29
N ASN A 118 -14.24 -12.26 -1.82
CA ASN A 118 -14.89 -11.19 -1.05
C ASN A 118 -14.01 -10.57 0.06
N ALA A 119 -12.70 -10.47 -0.20
CA ALA A 119 -11.71 -9.90 0.71
C ALA A 119 -11.19 -8.53 0.23
N VAL A 120 -10.87 -7.68 1.18
CA VAL A 120 -10.21 -6.39 1.00
C VAL A 120 -8.89 -6.44 1.77
N HIS A 121 -7.80 -6.04 1.12
CA HIS A 121 -6.47 -6.06 1.70
C HIS A 121 -6.34 -5.07 2.86
N SER A 122 -6.92 -3.88 2.69
CA SER A 122 -7.00 -2.81 3.68
C SER A 122 -5.66 -2.20 4.12
N ASP A 123 -4.52 -2.69 3.64
CA ASP A 123 -3.22 -2.04 3.85
C ASP A 123 -2.29 -2.14 2.63
N VAL A 124 -2.83 -1.87 1.42
CA VAL A 124 -2.01 -1.74 0.22
C VAL A 124 -1.13 -0.50 0.37
N SER A 125 0.17 -0.71 0.60
CA SER A 125 1.12 0.38 0.82
C SER A 125 2.54 -0.02 0.43
N VAL A 126 3.45 0.95 0.44
CA VAL A 126 4.89 0.74 0.18
C VAL A 126 5.55 -0.28 1.11
N ASN A 127 4.96 -0.59 2.27
CA ASN A 127 5.53 -1.54 3.23
C ASN A 127 5.17 -3.00 2.94
N ASN A 128 4.10 -3.24 2.17
CA ASN A 128 3.51 -4.57 1.97
C ASN A 128 3.60 -5.03 0.51
N ILE A 129 4.21 -4.22 -0.37
CA ILE A 129 4.57 -4.60 -1.72
C ILE A 129 6.06 -4.91 -1.74
N PHE A 130 6.41 -6.09 -2.22
CA PHE A 130 7.77 -6.60 -2.26
C PHE A 130 8.25 -6.71 -3.71
N VAL A 131 9.53 -6.42 -3.93
CA VAL A 131 10.16 -6.49 -5.27
C VAL A 131 11.53 -7.15 -5.19
N SER A 132 11.91 -7.83 -6.26
CA SER A 132 13.23 -8.48 -6.42
C SER A 132 13.74 -8.31 -7.85
N ASP A 133 15.04 -8.54 -8.05
CA ASP A 133 15.70 -8.41 -9.36
C ASP A 133 15.54 -7.02 -10.01
N ILE A 134 15.46 -5.96 -9.20
CA ILE A 134 15.19 -4.59 -9.67
C ILE A 134 16.31 -3.99 -10.52
N ASP A 135 17.53 -4.53 -10.42
CA ASP A 135 18.69 -4.18 -11.27
C ASP A 135 18.91 -5.17 -12.42
N GLY A 136 18.15 -6.27 -12.43
CA GLY A 136 18.29 -7.33 -13.42
C GLY A 136 17.36 -7.19 -14.61
N HIS A 137 17.18 -8.30 -15.31
CA HIS A 137 16.41 -8.36 -16.56
C HIS A 137 14.93 -8.64 -16.31
N SER A 138 14.59 -9.24 -15.17
CA SER A 138 13.27 -9.79 -14.89
C SER A 138 12.78 -9.36 -13.51
N PRO A 139 12.60 -8.05 -13.27
CA PRO A 139 12.13 -7.57 -11.98
C PRO A 139 10.73 -8.13 -11.69
N ILE A 140 10.53 -8.60 -10.46
CA ILE A 140 9.26 -9.17 -9.99
C ILE A 140 8.68 -8.33 -8.87
N ALA A 141 7.35 -8.31 -8.76
CA ALA A 141 6.63 -7.65 -7.69
C ALA A 141 5.55 -8.59 -7.14
N LYS A 142 5.33 -8.55 -5.82
CA LYS A 142 4.30 -9.33 -5.13
C LYS A 142 3.71 -8.54 -3.97
N LEU A 143 2.40 -8.68 -3.74
CA LEU A 143 1.71 -8.15 -2.56
C LEU A 143 1.80 -9.17 -1.41
N GLY A 144 1.95 -8.72 -0.17
CA GLY A 144 1.95 -9.59 1.01
C GLY A 144 1.36 -8.90 2.23
N ASP A 145 1.59 -9.47 3.41
CA ASP A 145 0.99 -9.07 4.70
C ASP A 145 -0.54 -9.20 4.75
N LEU A 146 -1.01 -10.46 4.72
CA LEU A 146 -2.44 -10.77 4.64
C LEU A 146 -3.10 -10.88 6.03
N GLY A 147 -2.45 -10.44 7.09
CA GLY A 147 -2.98 -10.55 8.47
C GLY A 147 -4.21 -9.68 8.75
N ASN A 148 -4.48 -8.70 7.89
CA ASN A 148 -5.54 -7.71 8.01
C ASN A 148 -6.58 -7.79 6.87
N LEU A 149 -6.67 -8.92 6.16
CA LEU A 149 -7.78 -9.10 5.22
C LEU A 149 -9.12 -9.00 5.96
N VAL A 150 -10.04 -8.24 5.38
CA VAL A 150 -11.41 -8.08 5.88
C VAL A 150 -12.42 -8.31 4.78
N THR A 151 -13.63 -8.68 5.15
CA THR A 151 -14.75 -8.79 4.20
C THR A 151 -15.14 -7.40 3.67
N ASP A 152 -15.49 -7.29 2.38
CA ASP A 152 -15.91 -6.02 1.77
C ASP A 152 -17.02 -5.34 2.58
N GLY A 153 -16.77 -4.09 2.99
CA GLY A 153 -17.73 -3.24 3.69
C GLY A 153 -18.02 -3.65 5.14
N PHE A 154 -17.36 -4.69 5.68
CA PHE A 154 -17.68 -5.23 7.01
C PHE A 154 -17.22 -4.33 8.16
N ALA A 155 -16.01 -3.76 8.05
CA ALA A 155 -15.45 -2.97 9.13
C ALA A 155 -16.03 -1.55 9.13
N LYS A 156 -16.70 -1.15 10.22
CA LYS A 156 -17.13 0.24 10.45
C LYS A 156 -15.99 1.15 10.94
N GLN A 157 -14.83 0.58 11.24
CA GLN A 157 -13.65 1.34 11.62
C GLN A 157 -12.90 1.81 10.37
N ARG A 158 -12.25 2.98 10.46
CA ARG A 158 -11.37 3.50 9.42
C ARG A 158 -10.09 2.65 9.33
N LEU A 159 -10.20 1.50 8.67
CA LEU A 159 -9.05 0.69 8.29
C LEU A 159 -8.21 1.46 7.22
N GLN A 160 -7.08 0.90 6.78
CA GLN A 160 -6.04 1.58 6.00
C GLN A 160 -5.17 2.55 6.80
N SER A 161 -3.89 2.54 6.46
CA SER A 161 -2.91 3.52 6.95
C SER A 161 -3.29 4.93 6.49
N LEU A 162 -3.07 5.93 7.36
CA LEU A 162 -3.44 7.33 7.09
C LEU A 162 -3.03 7.84 5.69
N PRO A 163 -1.81 7.56 5.19
CA PRO A 163 -1.41 8.08 3.89
C PRO A 163 -2.17 7.46 2.72
N CYS A 164 -2.58 6.19 2.82
CA CYS A 164 -3.21 5.44 1.73
C CYS A 164 -4.74 5.30 1.88
N ARG A 165 -5.31 5.90 2.92
CA ARG A 165 -6.74 5.77 3.24
C ARG A 165 -7.61 6.48 2.19
N ALA A 166 -8.61 5.76 1.70
CA ALA A 166 -9.50 6.23 0.65
C ALA A 166 -10.54 7.24 1.17
N PRO A 167 -11.07 8.15 0.31
CA PRO A 167 -12.02 9.17 0.71
C PRO A 167 -13.27 8.61 1.39
N GLU A 168 -13.83 7.53 0.85
CA GLU A 168 -15.00 6.88 1.43
C GLU A 168 -14.73 6.32 2.83
N VAL A 169 -13.50 5.88 3.10
CA VAL A 169 -13.09 5.37 4.40
C VAL A 169 -12.88 6.54 5.38
N TRP A 170 -12.37 7.68 4.93
CA TRP A 170 -12.39 8.91 5.73
C TRP A 170 -13.82 9.33 6.08
N GLN A 171 -14.79 9.14 5.19
CA GLN A 171 -16.21 9.42 5.45
C GLN A 171 -16.88 8.38 6.37
N GLY A 172 -16.14 7.40 6.90
CA GLY A 172 -16.69 6.39 7.83
C GLY A 172 -17.33 5.18 7.14
N LEU A 173 -17.28 5.10 5.81
CA LEU A 173 -17.69 3.89 5.10
C LEU A 173 -16.64 2.80 5.29
N GLY A 174 -17.10 1.55 5.39
CA GLY A 174 -16.19 0.42 5.51
C GLY A 174 -15.33 0.23 4.27
N CYS A 175 -14.11 -0.28 4.46
CA CYS A 175 -13.19 -0.55 3.36
C CYS A 175 -13.81 -1.49 2.33
N ARG A 176 -13.66 -1.14 1.05
CA ARG A 176 -14.19 -1.88 -0.09
C ARG A 176 -13.05 -2.30 -1.01
N HIS A 177 -13.35 -3.16 -1.98
CA HIS A 177 -12.39 -3.45 -3.05
C HIS A 177 -11.90 -2.19 -3.77
N SER A 178 -12.77 -1.19 -3.97
CA SER A 178 -12.36 0.10 -4.56
C SER A 178 -11.42 0.89 -3.66
N SER A 179 -11.50 0.73 -2.33
CA SER A 179 -10.58 1.40 -1.40
C SER A 179 -9.14 0.93 -1.58
N ASP A 180 -8.91 -0.35 -1.89
CA ASP A 180 -7.57 -0.86 -2.22
C ASP A 180 -7.04 -0.31 -3.57
N ILE A 181 -7.93 -0.07 -4.53
CA ILE A 181 -7.57 0.56 -5.83
C ILE A 181 -7.05 1.98 -5.60
N TRP A 182 -7.70 2.75 -4.71
CA TRP A 182 -7.21 4.07 -4.31
C TRP A 182 -5.84 3.97 -3.63
N SER A 183 -5.68 3.04 -2.69
CA SER A 183 -4.42 2.84 -1.97
C SER A 183 -3.26 2.50 -2.91
N LEU A 184 -3.50 1.74 -3.98
CA LEU A 184 -2.51 1.54 -5.05
C LEU A 184 -2.15 2.86 -5.75
N GLY A 185 -3.14 3.66 -6.14
CA GLY A 185 -2.91 4.97 -6.75
C GLY A 185 -2.03 5.87 -5.89
N VAL A 186 -2.35 5.98 -4.60
CA VAL A 186 -1.55 6.76 -3.64
C VAL A 186 -0.15 6.19 -3.47
N THR A 187 -0.03 4.86 -3.39
CA THR A 187 1.26 4.17 -3.29
C THR A 187 2.17 4.49 -4.48
N LEU A 188 1.63 4.48 -5.71
CA LEU A 188 2.38 4.85 -6.91
C LEU A 188 2.84 6.31 -6.84
N VAL A 189 1.95 7.24 -6.46
CA VAL A 189 2.30 8.66 -6.28
C VAL A 189 3.44 8.83 -5.27
N HIS A 190 3.36 8.16 -4.11
CA HIS A 190 4.41 8.20 -3.09
C HIS A 190 5.74 7.61 -3.54
N ARG A 191 5.75 6.69 -4.51
CA ARG A 191 6.99 6.09 -5.05
C ARG A 191 7.58 6.85 -6.21
N LEU A 192 6.77 7.58 -6.94
CA LEU A 192 7.25 8.51 -7.97
C LEU A 192 7.78 9.81 -7.38
N SER A 193 7.27 10.23 -6.21
CA SER A 193 7.68 11.46 -5.53
C SER A 193 8.80 11.24 -4.51
N PRO A 194 9.78 12.16 -4.39
CA PRO A 194 10.76 12.15 -3.30
C PRO A 194 10.15 12.49 -1.93
N ARG A 195 8.93 13.02 -1.89
CA ARG A 195 8.20 13.41 -0.68
C ARG A 195 6.85 12.68 -0.62
N LEU A 196 6.40 12.35 0.59
CA LEU A 196 5.06 11.79 0.79
C LEU A 196 4.00 12.88 0.58
N LEU A 197 3.31 12.82 -0.56
CA LEU A 197 2.29 13.82 -0.90
C LEU A 197 1.04 13.66 -0.03
N PHE A 198 0.54 12.45 0.17
CA PHE A 198 -0.56 12.16 1.10
C PHE A 198 -0.08 11.84 2.53
N GLY A 199 -0.96 11.98 3.51
CA GLY A 199 -0.71 11.64 4.92
C GLY A 199 -0.07 12.78 5.73
N PRO A 200 0.29 12.52 7.00
CA PRO A 200 0.60 13.57 7.97
C PRO A 200 2.09 13.94 8.11
N SER A 201 2.97 13.43 7.23
CA SER A 201 4.42 13.50 7.43
C SER A 201 5.00 14.92 7.48
N ASP A 202 4.31 15.89 6.87
CA ASP A 202 4.69 17.30 6.83
C ASP A 202 3.76 18.18 7.68
N LYS A 203 3.04 17.59 8.66
CA LYS A 203 2.15 18.31 9.56
C LYS A 203 2.92 19.23 10.49
N ILE A 204 2.49 20.50 10.53
CA ILE A 204 3.12 21.55 11.34
C ILE A 204 2.26 22.04 12.51
N ILE A 205 1.02 21.60 12.61
CA ILE A 205 0.10 21.93 13.71
C ILE A 205 0.04 20.80 14.74
N GLU A 206 -0.21 21.12 16.01
CA GLU A 206 -0.47 20.13 17.06
C GLU A 206 -1.89 19.55 16.93
N GLY A 207 -2.09 18.26 17.25
CA GLY A 207 -3.39 17.60 17.12
C GLY A 207 -3.91 17.49 15.67
N PHE A 208 -5.20 17.19 15.49
CA PHE A 208 -5.90 17.26 14.19
C PHE A 208 -5.24 16.54 13.00
N THR A 209 -4.63 15.39 13.26
CA THR A 209 -3.87 14.63 12.24
C THR A 209 -4.77 14.20 11.07
N GLU A 210 -5.99 13.78 11.37
CA GLU A 210 -7.01 13.32 10.44
C GLU A 210 -7.47 14.48 9.55
N ALA A 211 -7.82 15.62 10.15
CA ALA A 211 -8.20 16.84 9.41
C ALA A 211 -7.06 17.29 8.48
N TRP A 212 -5.80 17.24 8.92
CA TRP A 212 -4.65 17.52 8.05
C TRP A 212 -4.56 16.57 6.86
N CYS A 213 -4.77 15.27 7.07
CA CYS A 213 -4.76 14.28 5.99
C CYS A 213 -5.89 14.53 4.98
N ILE A 214 -7.11 14.80 5.46
CA ILE A 214 -8.28 15.10 4.63
C ILE A 214 -8.06 16.38 3.84
N ALA A 215 -7.53 17.44 4.47
CA ALA A 215 -7.23 18.71 3.83
C ALA A 215 -6.19 18.55 2.70
N LYS A 216 -5.20 17.68 2.89
CA LYS A 216 -4.25 17.32 1.83
C LYS A 216 -4.92 16.59 0.66
N ILE A 217 -5.87 15.68 0.93
CA ILE A 217 -6.66 15.03 -0.14
C ILE A 217 -7.45 16.10 -0.92
N ILE A 218 -8.10 17.04 -0.22
CA ILE A 218 -8.84 18.15 -0.84
C ILE A 218 -7.94 18.94 -1.78
N ARG A 219 -6.70 19.25 -1.37
CA ARG A 219 -5.75 19.99 -2.20
C ARG A 219 -5.22 19.20 -3.39
N LEU A 220 -4.92 17.92 -3.17
CA LEU A 220 -4.27 17.08 -4.17
C LEU A 220 -5.23 16.57 -5.25
N VAL A 221 -6.48 16.27 -4.88
CA VAL A 221 -7.45 15.54 -5.72
C VAL A 221 -8.71 16.37 -6.00
N GLY A 222 -9.02 17.36 -5.16
CA GLY A 222 -10.20 18.21 -5.28
C GLY A 222 -11.18 18.03 -4.11
N PRO A 223 -12.25 18.83 -4.07
CA PRO A 223 -13.20 18.84 -2.95
C PRO A 223 -13.79 17.46 -2.66
N LEU A 224 -13.82 17.11 -1.37
CA LEU A 224 -14.51 15.91 -0.90
C LEU A 224 -15.96 16.25 -0.55
N GLN A 225 -16.85 15.28 -0.68
CA GLN A 225 -18.21 15.45 -0.16
C GLN A 225 -18.18 15.39 1.38
N PRO A 226 -19.03 16.17 2.06
CA PRO A 226 -19.21 16.06 3.50
C PRO A 226 -19.57 14.62 3.90
N THR A 227 -19.18 14.25 5.12
CA THR A 227 -19.56 12.97 5.73
C THR A 227 -20.94 13.07 6.36
N ASP A 228 -21.79 12.06 6.15
CA ASP A 228 -23.06 11.91 6.87
C ASP A 228 -22.86 11.36 8.29
N ASP A 229 -21.67 10.78 8.58
CA ASP A 229 -21.32 10.33 9.93
C ASP A 229 -20.94 11.52 10.81
N GLN A 230 -21.81 11.81 11.78
CA GLN A 230 -21.68 12.90 12.73
C GLN A 230 -20.37 12.81 13.55
N SER A 231 -19.81 11.61 13.73
CA SER A 231 -18.55 11.38 14.44
C SER A 231 -17.34 12.00 13.74
N TYR A 232 -17.45 12.27 12.44
CA TYR A 232 -16.35 12.74 11.60
C TYR A 232 -16.57 14.13 11.02
N LYS A 233 -17.74 14.74 11.28
CA LYS A 233 -18.14 16.02 10.68
C LYS A 233 -17.18 17.16 11.03
N GLU A 234 -16.82 17.30 12.31
CA GLU A 234 -15.90 18.35 12.79
C GLU A 234 -14.51 18.24 12.14
N GLU A 235 -14.03 17.02 11.91
CA GLU A 235 -12.74 16.79 11.23
C GLU A 235 -12.78 17.26 9.77
N PHE A 236 -13.88 17.03 9.06
CA PHE A 236 -14.08 17.49 7.68
C PHE A 236 -14.23 19.01 7.59
N GLU A 237 -15.02 19.61 8.49
CA GLU A 237 -15.17 21.07 8.57
C GLU A 237 -13.83 21.76 8.83
N LEU A 238 -13.03 21.22 9.75
CA LEU A 238 -11.67 21.71 9.99
C LEU A 238 -10.77 21.49 8.77
N ALA A 239 -10.86 20.34 8.10
CA ALA A 239 -10.05 20.05 6.93
C ALA A 239 -10.29 21.04 5.77
N GLU A 240 -11.54 21.42 5.53
CA GLU A 240 -11.89 22.44 4.52
C GLU A 240 -11.25 23.79 4.85
N GLN A 241 -11.25 24.18 6.13
CA GLN A 241 -10.59 25.41 6.59
C GLN A 241 -9.07 25.32 6.43
N LEU A 242 -8.44 24.22 6.87
CA LEU A 242 -7.00 24.00 6.75
C LEU A 242 -6.53 24.00 5.28
N ALA A 243 -7.35 23.55 4.35
CA ALA A 243 -7.01 23.51 2.92
C ALA A 243 -6.85 24.92 2.31
N VAL A 244 -7.55 25.93 2.84
CA VAL A 244 -7.52 27.30 2.30
C VAL A 244 -6.84 28.31 3.23
N MET A 245 -6.50 27.90 4.45
CA MET A 245 -5.85 28.78 5.43
C MET A 245 -4.42 29.14 5.02
N ASP A 246 -4.04 30.40 5.25
CA ASP A 246 -2.67 30.86 5.15
C ASP A 246 -1.90 30.58 6.45
N ASN A 247 -0.62 30.25 6.32
CA ASN A 247 0.32 30.10 7.41
C ASN A 247 0.56 31.48 8.06
N PRO A 248 0.26 31.65 9.36
CA PRO A 248 0.42 32.93 10.05
C PRO A 248 1.85 33.47 10.07
N HIS A 249 2.86 32.61 9.87
CA HIS A 249 4.27 33.00 9.97
C HIS A 249 4.83 33.62 8.68
N ASP A 250 4.43 33.12 7.51
CA ASP A 250 5.01 33.52 6.23
C ASP A 250 3.97 33.92 5.17
N GLY A 251 2.67 33.82 5.48
CA GLY A 251 1.58 34.17 4.59
C GLY A 251 1.40 33.23 3.39
N THR A 252 2.15 32.12 3.32
CA THR A 252 1.95 31.09 2.30
C THR A 252 0.81 30.16 2.69
N MET A 253 0.19 29.45 1.74
CA MET A 253 -0.86 28.48 2.09
C MET A 253 -0.33 27.45 3.11
N LEU A 254 -1.12 27.15 4.15
CA LEU A 254 -0.73 26.16 5.16
C LEU A 254 -0.46 24.79 4.52
N ILE A 255 -1.33 24.38 3.60
CA ILE A 255 -1.14 23.21 2.75
C ILE A 255 -0.70 23.69 1.37
N ASN A 256 0.58 24.07 1.28
CA ASN A 256 1.19 24.57 0.05
C ASN A 256 1.54 23.43 -0.91
N ARG A 257 0.51 22.85 -1.56
CA ARG A 257 0.63 21.82 -2.60
C ARG A 257 -0.32 22.11 -3.76
N GLY A 258 0.12 21.81 -4.97
CA GLY A 258 -0.74 21.72 -6.15
C GLY A 258 -1.54 20.41 -6.15
N THR A 259 -2.14 20.09 -7.30
CA THR A 259 -2.70 18.76 -7.49
C THR A 259 -1.61 17.69 -7.48
N TRP A 260 -1.94 16.43 -7.16
CA TRP A 260 -0.93 15.35 -7.21
C TRP A 260 -0.29 15.24 -8.60
N ARG A 261 -1.06 15.52 -9.67
CA ARG A 261 -0.59 15.49 -11.06
C ARG A 261 0.44 16.59 -11.32
N GLU A 262 0.16 17.82 -10.89
CA GLU A 262 1.11 18.94 -11.00
C GLU A 262 2.39 18.67 -10.20
N GLU A 263 2.28 18.15 -8.98
CA GLU A 263 3.44 17.80 -8.14
C GLU A 263 4.35 16.79 -8.84
N LEU A 264 3.78 15.77 -9.49
CA LEU A 264 4.55 14.78 -10.24
C LEU A 264 5.10 15.32 -11.57
N GLN A 265 4.37 16.19 -12.27
CA GLN A 265 4.83 16.81 -13.53
C GLN A 265 6.00 17.76 -13.34
N ARG A 266 6.17 18.35 -12.14
CA ARG A 266 7.33 19.18 -11.81
C ARG A 266 8.63 18.39 -11.67
N LEU A 267 8.56 17.05 -11.57
CA LEU A 267 9.73 16.19 -11.48
C LEU A 267 10.33 16.03 -12.88
N THR A 268 11.57 16.50 -13.08
CA THR A 268 12.23 16.49 -14.39
C THR A 268 13.36 15.47 -14.51
N ASN A 269 13.90 14.97 -13.40
CA ASN A 269 15.08 14.10 -13.38
C ASN A 269 14.90 12.90 -12.43
N PRO A 270 14.53 11.70 -12.92
CA PRO A 270 13.86 11.48 -14.21
C PRO A 270 12.43 12.07 -14.23
N PRO A 271 11.80 12.30 -15.38
CA PRO A 271 10.40 12.71 -15.44
C PRO A 271 9.44 11.52 -15.25
N VAL A 272 8.18 11.81 -14.89
CA VAL A 272 7.11 10.80 -14.89
C VAL A 272 6.45 10.77 -16.27
N SER A 273 6.25 9.58 -16.85
CA SER A 273 5.64 9.47 -18.18
C SER A 273 4.15 9.89 -18.15
N PRO A 274 3.62 10.56 -19.20
CA PRO A 274 2.21 10.91 -19.28
C PRO A 274 1.28 9.71 -19.14
N GLU A 275 1.62 8.57 -19.74
CA GLU A 275 0.79 7.36 -19.71
C GLU A 275 0.66 6.77 -18.30
N LEU A 276 1.72 6.90 -17.47
CA LEU A 276 1.68 6.51 -16.07
C LEU A 276 0.84 7.48 -15.24
N LEU A 277 0.93 8.79 -15.52
CA LEU A 277 0.07 9.78 -14.86
C LEU A 277 -1.40 9.51 -15.18
N ASP A 278 -1.73 9.26 -16.44
CA ASP A 278 -3.10 8.96 -16.87
C ASP A 278 -3.62 7.67 -16.24
N PHE A 279 -2.78 6.64 -16.16
CA PHE A 279 -3.12 5.43 -15.44
C PHE A 279 -3.42 5.71 -13.95
N ILE A 280 -2.57 6.46 -13.25
CA ILE A 280 -2.79 6.81 -11.84
C ILE A 280 -4.08 7.61 -11.64
N GLU A 281 -4.41 8.51 -12.57
CA GLU A 281 -5.65 9.30 -12.52
C GLU A 281 -6.89 8.41 -12.58
N THR A 282 -6.87 7.31 -13.34
CA THR A 282 -7.97 6.34 -13.33
C THR A 282 -8.15 5.64 -11.98
N LEU A 283 -7.10 5.54 -11.15
CA LEU A 283 -7.16 4.92 -9.82
C LEU A 283 -7.61 5.91 -8.75
N LEU A 284 -7.21 7.19 -8.86
CA LEU A 284 -7.48 8.25 -7.88
C LEU A 284 -8.82 8.96 -8.12
N VAL A 285 -9.88 8.19 -8.36
CA VAL A 285 -11.26 8.70 -8.48
C VAL A 285 -11.89 8.80 -7.09
N ILE A 286 -12.38 10.00 -6.71
CA ILE A 286 -13.00 10.26 -5.39
C ILE A 286 -14.24 9.39 -5.19
N ASP A 287 -15.15 9.37 -6.16
CA ASP A 287 -16.37 8.56 -6.11
C ASP A 287 -16.02 7.07 -6.24
N HIS A 288 -16.09 6.36 -5.12
CA HIS A 288 -15.70 4.95 -5.03
C HIS A 288 -16.56 4.01 -5.89
N ASN A 289 -17.73 4.46 -6.38
CA ASN A 289 -18.60 3.68 -7.28
C ASN A 289 -18.21 3.87 -8.76
N LYS A 290 -17.45 4.93 -9.07
CA LYS A 290 -16.91 5.19 -10.42
C LYS A 290 -15.46 4.76 -10.58
N ARG A 291 -14.79 4.43 -9.46
CA ARG A 291 -13.42 3.91 -9.47
C ARG A 291 -13.41 2.52 -10.12
N PRO A 292 -12.45 2.23 -11.03
CA PRO A 292 -12.43 0.96 -11.73
C PRO A 292 -12.20 -0.21 -10.77
N THR A 293 -12.71 -1.38 -11.13
CA THR A 293 -12.31 -2.64 -10.54
C THR A 293 -10.87 -2.99 -10.91
N ALA A 294 -10.26 -3.91 -10.17
CA ALA A 294 -8.91 -4.39 -10.48
C ALA A 294 -8.78 -4.94 -11.91
N SER A 295 -9.80 -5.65 -12.40
CA SER A 295 -9.84 -6.22 -13.74
C SER A 295 -9.92 -5.15 -14.84
N GLU A 296 -10.67 -4.08 -14.61
CA GLU A 296 -10.77 -2.94 -15.53
C GLU A 296 -9.46 -2.16 -15.56
N ALA A 297 -8.85 -1.91 -14.39
CA ALA A 297 -7.56 -1.26 -14.28
C ALA A 297 -6.43 -2.06 -14.96
N LEU A 298 -6.44 -3.39 -14.86
CA LEU A 298 -5.50 -4.27 -15.59
C LEU A 298 -5.63 -4.15 -17.12
N SER A 299 -6.81 -3.77 -17.60
CA SER A 299 -7.09 -3.59 -19.03
C SER A 299 -6.64 -2.22 -19.56
N HIS A 300 -6.16 -1.32 -18.70
CA HIS A 300 -5.71 0.01 -19.08
C HIS A 300 -4.54 -0.04 -20.08
N PRO A 301 -4.49 0.83 -21.11
CA PRO A 301 -3.45 0.83 -22.14
C PRO A 301 -2.02 0.84 -21.61
N TYR A 302 -1.76 1.59 -20.52
CA TYR A 302 -0.46 1.66 -19.84
C TYR A 302 0.08 0.27 -19.44
N LEU A 303 -0.81 -0.63 -19.00
CA LEU A 303 -0.42 -1.98 -18.60
C LEU A 303 -0.45 -2.94 -19.79
N ARG A 304 -1.28 -2.71 -20.81
CA ARG A 304 -1.30 -3.57 -22.01
C ARG A 304 -0.09 -3.36 -22.93
N SER A 305 0.50 -2.18 -22.89
CA SER A 305 1.71 -1.86 -23.65
C SER A 305 2.89 -2.76 -23.28
N SER A 306 3.40 -3.50 -24.26
CA SER A 306 4.69 -4.23 -24.14
C SER A 306 5.91 -3.32 -24.32
N LYS A 307 5.73 -2.01 -24.54
CA LYS A 307 6.82 -1.04 -24.69
C LYS A 307 7.41 -0.67 -23.34
#